data_AF-A0A660ZZ01-F1
#
_entry.id   AF-A0A660ZZ01-F1
#
_cell.length_a   1.000
_cell.length_b   1.000
_cell.length_c   1.000
_cell.angle_alpha   90.00
_cell.angle_beta   90.00
_cell.angle_gamma   90.00
#
_symmetry.space_group_name_H-M   'P 1'
#
loop_
_entity.id
_entity.type
_entity.pdbx_description
1 polymer ?
#
loop_
_entity_poly.entity_id
_entity_poly.type
_entity_poly.pdbx_seq_one_letter_code
_entity_poly.pdbx_strand_id
1 'polypeptide(L)'
;LEGSGNDLAGGTWATLEFTRLSTIIFHGNHILNAGGWSVRAISGPEPIKYFDLSGNYWGTTDTAQMDEWIYDRNDRETYWAIVDYLPLEGMPIPTEESSVGRLKARFSDQ
;
A
#
# COMPACT_ATOMS: atom_id res chain seq x y z
N LEU A 1 -4.56 -8.97 -11.05
CA LEU A 1 -5.81 -8.20 -11.15
C LEU A 1 -5.42 -6.78 -11.48
N GLU A 2 -6.02 -6.21 -12.53
CA GLU A 2 -5.82 -4.82 -12.92
C GLU A 2 -7.13 -4.07 -12.69
N GLY A 3 -7.07 -2.83 -12.24
CA GLY A 3 -8.25 -2.02 -12.04
C GLY A 3 -7.92 -0.55 -11.82
N SER A 4 -8.74 0.29 -12.44
CA SER A 4 -8.69 1.75 -12.38
C SER A 4 -10.12 2.31 -12.40
N GLY A 5 -10.30 3.52 -11.87
CA GLY A 5 -11.60 4.19 -11.82
C GLY A 5 -12.63 3.51 -10.92
N ASN A 6 -12.18 2.73 -9.93
CA ASN A 6 -13.06 2.06 -8.97
C ASN A 6 -13.18 2.86 -7.67
N ASP A 7 -14.36 2.81 -7.05
CA ASP A 7 -14.59 3.23 -5.67
C ASP A 7 -14.62 2.01 -4.75
N LEU A 8 -13.62 1.90 -3.87
CA LEU A 8 -13.40 0.77 -2.98
C LEU A 8 -13.57 1.24 -1.54
N ALA A 9 -14.62 0.76 -0.88
CA ALA A 9 -14.92 1.05 0.51
C ALA A 9 -15.66 -0.12 1.15
N GLY A 10 -15.50 -0.30 2.46
CA GLY A 10 -16.25 -1.26 3.25
C GLY A 10 -15.40 -2.38 3.81
N GLY A 11 -16.00 -3.57 3.93
CA GLY A 11 -15.39 -4.72 4.59
C GLY A 11 -15.42 -4.59 6.12
N THR A 12 -15.94 -5.62 6.80
CA THR A 12 -15.90 -5.68 8.27
C THR A 12 -14.52 -6.06 8.81
N TRP A 13 -13.58 -6.40 7.92
CA TRP A 13 -12.23 -6.84 8.24
C TRP A 13 -11.19 -6.00 7.48
N ALA A 14 -11.21 -6.08 6.14
CA ALA A 14 -10.46 -5.19 5.28
C ALA A 14 -11.21 -4.92 3.95
N THR A 15 -11.03 -3.75 3.35
CA THR A 15 -11.51 -3.46 1.98
C THR A 15 -10.72 -4.27 0.96
N LEU A 16 -9.40 -4.27 1.07
CA LEU A 16 -8.48 -5.01 0.22
C LEU A 16 -7.63 -5.95 1.06
N GLU A 17 -7.61 -7.23 0.70
CA GLU A 17 -6.72 -8.21 1.33
C GLU A 17 -5.76 -8.83 0.31
N PHE A 18 -4.46 -8.72 0.61
CA PHE A 18 -3.39 -9.27 -0.21
C PHE A 18 -2.66 -10.38 0.52
N THR A 19 -2.40 -11.45 -0.21
CA THR A 19 -1.63 -12.60 0.27
C THR A 19 -0.36 -12.82 -0.56
N ARG A 20 0.46 -13.78 -0.16
CA ARG A 20 1.65 -14.23 -0.92
C ARG A 20 1.39 -14.41 -2.42
N LEU A 21 0.20 -14.86 -2.83
CA LEU A 21 -0.12 -15.14 -4.24
C LEU A 21 -0.76 -13.96 -4.98
N SER A 22 -1.11 -12.87 -4.28
CA SER A 22 -1.79 -11.73 -4.89
C SER A 22 -0.87 -10.96 -5.84
N THR A 23 -1.29 -10.71 -7.07
CA THR A 23 -0.58 -9.79 -7.98
C THR A 23 -1.58 -8.74 -8.44
N ILE A 24 -1.26 -7.48 -8.20
CA ILE A 24 -2.16 -6.35 -8.46
C ILE A 24 -1.44 -5.22 -9.20
N ILE A 25 -2.19 -4.53 -10.05
CA ILE A 25 -1.85 -3.23 -10.60
C ILE A 25 -3.09 -2.36 -10.44
N PHE A 26 -3.14 -1.57 -9.38
CA PHE A 26 -4.30 -0.77 -8.98
C PHE A 26 -3.85 0.68 -8.83
N HIS A 27 -4.13 1.50 -9.84
CA HIS A 27 -3.80 2.92 -9.87
C HIS A 27 -5.03 3.72 -10.33
N GLY A 28 -5.18 4.97 -9.89
CA GLY A 28 -6.32 5.81 -10.23
C GLY A 28 -7.66 5.28 -9.69
N ASN A 29 -7.64 4.66 -8.51
CA ASN A 29 -8.83 4.23 -7.78
C ASN A 29 -9.01 5.09 -6.53
N HIS A 30 -10.24 5.10 -6.00
CA HIS A 30 -10.52 5.63 -4.67
C HIS A 30 -10.56 4.48 -3.65
N ILE A 31 -9.69 4.54 -2.64
CA ILE A 31 -9.60 3.58 -1.54
C ILE A 31 -10.02 4.30 -0.26
N LEU A 32 -11.30 4.20 0.10
CA LEU A 32 -11.88 4.95 1.21
C LEU A 32 -12.02 4.06 2.45
N ASN A 33 -11.54 4.55 3.59
CA ASN A 33 -11.72 3.84 4.85
C ASN A 33 -13.20 3.85 5.28
N ALA A 34 -13.71 2.69 5.70
CA ALA A 34 -15.10 2.54 6.10
C ALA A 34 -15.28 1.71 7.40
N GLY A 35 -14.29 1.76 8.29
CA GLY A 35 -14.37 1.18 9.65
C GLY A 35 -13.56 -0.09 9.90
N GLY A 36 -13.02 -0.73 8.85
CA GLY A 36 -11.99 -1.77 8.94
C GLY A 36 -10.64 -1.29 8.38
N TRP A 37 -9.71 -2.21 8.14
CA TRP A 37 -8.48 -1.87 7.41
C TRP A 37 -8.82 -1.49 5.97
N SER A 38 -8.27 -0.40 5.46
CA SER A 38 -8.36 -0.11 4.02
C SER A 38 -7.59 -1.17 3.23
N VAL A 39 -6.41 -1.56 3.73
CA VAL A 39 -5.61 -2.63 3.14
C VAL A 39 -5.05 -3.52 4.23
N ARG A 40 -5.11 -4.83 4.02
CA ARG A 40 -4.39 -5.81 4.82
C ARG A 40 -3.48 -6.62 3.91
N ALA A 41 -2.18 -6.54 4.13
CA ALA A 41 -1.19 -7.26 3.34
C ALA A 41 -0.44 -8.27 4.23
N ILE A 42 -0.67 -9.56 3.97
CA ILE A 42 -0.03 -10.65 4.70
C ILE A 42 0.72 -11.57 3.75
N SER A 43 2.03 -11.68 3.90
CA SER A 43 2.82 -12.68 3.17
C SER A 43 3.60 -13.56 4.12
N GLY A 44 3.77 -14.82 3.72
CA GLY A 44 4.67 -15.77 4.35
C GLY A 44 6.14 -15.41 4.09
N PRO A 45 7.09 -16.12 4.74
CA PRO A 45 8.49 -15.70 4.79
C PRO A 45 9.13 -15.64 3.40
N GLU A 46 9.97 -14.62 3.25
CA GLU A 46 10.93 -14.26 2.19
C GLU A 46 10.63 -14.58 0.71
N PRO A 47 10.96 -13.66 -0.23
CA PRO A 47 11.40 -12.28 -0.01
C PRO A 47 10.24 -11.35 0.40
N ILE A 48 10.55 -10.14 0.91
CA ILE A 48 9.53 -9.12 1.19
C ILE A 48 8.83 -8.78 -0.13
N LYS A 49 7.50 -8.84 -0.11
CA LYS A 49 6.64 -8.52 -1.24
C LYS A 49 6.10 -7.10 -1.13
N TYR A 50 6.25 -6.32 -2.18
CA TYR A 50 5.72 -4.97 -2.25
C TYR A 50 4.42 -4.97 -3.06
N PHE A 51 3.40 -4.31 -2.52
CA PHE A 51 2.13 -4.08 -3.18
C PHE A 51 2.05 -2.60 -3.53
N ASP A 52 2.17 -2.31 -4.82
CA ASP A 52 2.08 -0.94 -5.34
C ASP A 52 0.61 -0.51 -5.41
N LEU A 53 0.27 0.47 -4.56
CA LEU A 53 -1.00 1.19 -4.53
C LEU A 53 -0.75 2.71 -4.66
N SER A 54 0.35 3.10 -5.29
CA SER A 54 0.59 4.50 -5.64
C SER A 54 -0.44 5.01 -6.66
N GLY A 55 -0.59 6.33 -6.73
CA GLY A 55 -1.51 6.98 -7.66
C GLY A 55 -2.99 6.73 -7.37
N ASN A 56 -3.36 6.30 -6.18
CA ASN A 56 -4.76 6.19 -5.73
C ASN A 56 -5.13 7.35 -4.79
N TYR A 57 -6.41 7.67 -4.73
CA TYR A 57 -6.99 8.62 -3.77
C TYR A 57 -7.49 7.89 -2.53
N TRP A 58 -7.18 8.41 -1.35
CA TRP A 58 -7.49 7.74 -0.08
C TRP A 58 -8.54 8.47 0.77
N GLY A 59 -9.10 9.58 0.28
CA GLY A 59 -9.97 10.44 1.10
C GLY A 59 -9.20 11.36 2.06
N THR A 60 -7.89 11.19 2.18
CA THR A 60 -6.97 11.98 3.00
C THR A 60 -5.61 12.07 2.33
N THR A 61 -4.80 13.04 2.76
CA THR A 61 -3.37 13.15 2.42
C THR A 61 -2.48 13.01 3.64
N ASP A 62 -3.06 12.76 4.82
CA ASP A 62 -2.31 12.51 6.04
C ASP A 62 -1.75 11.08 6.02
N THR A 63 -0.44 10.97 5.85
CA THR A 63 0.25 9.67 5.76
C THR A 63 0.19 8.91 7.07
N ALA A 64 0.15 9.57 8.22
CA ALA A 64 0.02 8.89 9.51
C ALA A 64 -1.35 8.21 9.63
N GLN A 65 -2.41 8.89 9.16
CA GLN A 65 -3.75 8.30 9.10
C GLN A 65 -3.80 7.13 8.11
N MET A 66 -3.09 7.21 6.98
CA MET A 66 -3.03 6.11 6.02
C MET A 66 -2.25 4.91 6.57
N ASP A 67 -1.17 5.14 7.31
CA ASP A 67 -0.43 4.09 8.02
C ASP A 67 -1.35 3.38 9.03
N GLU A 68 -2.22 4.12 9.75
CA GLU A 68 -3.27 3.53 10.62
C GLU A 68 -4.38 2.78 9.87
N TRP A 69 -4.48 2.89 8.55
CA TRP A 69 -5.49 2.20 7.74
C TRP A 69 -4.95 1.00 6.98
N ILE A 70 -3.63 0.82 6.99
CA ILE A 70 -2.93 -0.23 6.28
C ILE A 70 -2.32 -1.15 7.33
N TYR A 71 -2.64 -2.44 7.26
CA TYR A 71 -2.03 -3.43 8.12
C TYR A 71 -1.04 -4.27 7.32
N ASP A 72 0.25 -4.02 7.51
CA ASP A 72 1.34 -4.66 6.79
C ASP A 72 2.57 -4.97 7.68
N ARG A 73 3.77 -5.06 7.09
CA ARG A 73 5.00 -5.29 7.84
C ARG A 73 5.34 -4.17 8.83
N ASN A 74 4.98 -2.92 8.54
CA ASN A 74 5.28 -1.79 9.42
C ASN A 74 4.54 -1.93 10.77
N ASP A 75 3.38 -2.58 10.78
CA ASP A 75 2.65 -2.92 12.01
C ASP A 75 3.12 -4.23 12.65
N ARG A 76 3.63 -5.15 11.83
CA ARG A 76 4.03 -6.48 12.28
C ARG A 76 5.20 -7.02 11.45
N GLU A 77 6.40 -6.93 12.02
CA GLU A 77 7.67 -7.33 11.38
C GLU A 77 7.71 -8.78 10.86
N THR A 78 6.88 -9.66 11.43
CA THR A 78 6.75 -11.07 10.98
C THR A 78 6.02 -11.22 9.64
N TYR A 79 5.41 -10.16 9.13
CA TYR A 79 4.81 -10.14 7.80
C TYR A 79 5.83 -9.70 6.77
N TRP A 80 5.85 -10.42 5.65
CA TRP A 80 6.78 -10.17 4.56
C TRP A 80 6.08 -9.42 3.41
N ALA A 81 5.24 -8.46 3.76
CA ALA A 81 4.45 -7.69 2.82
C ALA A 81 4.47 -6.20 3.21
N ILE A 82 4.72 -5.32 2.25
CA ILE A 82 4.70 -3.87 2.41
C ILE A 82 3.75 -3.28 1.37
N VAL A 83 2.92 -2.33 1.77
CA VAL A 83 2.05 -1.56 0.87
C VAL A 83 2.70 -0.21 0.58
N ASP A 84 2.99 0.04 -0.69
CA ASP A 84 3.51 1.33 -1.16
C ASP A 84 2.35 2.17 -1.69
N TYR A 85 1.87 3.16 -0.92
CA TYR A 85 0.76 4.02 -1.33
C TYR A 85 1.18 5.39 -1.89
N LEU A 86 2.48 5.72 -1.85
CA LEU A 86 3.01 6.98 -2.38
C LEU A 86 3.64 6.77 -3.76
N PRO A 87 3.55 7.77 -4.66
CA PRO A 87 2.80 9.04 -4.53
C PRO A 87 1.28 8.86 -4.45
N LEU A 88 0.55 9.84 -3.92
CA LEU A 88 -0.92 9.86 -3.98
C LEU A 88 -1.39 10.32 -5.37
N GLU A 89 -2.66 10.07 -5.71
CA GLU A 89 -3.26 10.56 -6.95
C GLU A 89 -3.07 12.08 -7.11
N GLY A 90 -2.67 12.52 -8.30
CA GLY A 90 -2.42 13.92 -8.63
C GLY A 90 -1.13 14.51 -8.06
N MET A 91 -0.40 13.78 -7.20
CA MET A 91 0.95 14.17 -6.81
C MET A 91 1.96 13.77 -7.89
N PRO A 92 3.00 14.59 -8.14
CA PRO A 92 4.07 14.19 -9.03
C PRO A 92 4.70 12.90 -8.50
N ILE A 93 5.01 11.97 -9.41
CA ILE A 93 5.92 10.87 -9.07
C ILE A 93 7.24 11.50 -8.67
N PRO A 94 7.73 11.29 -7.44
CA PRO A 94 8.96 11.93 -7.02
C PRO A 94 10.10 11.46 -7.92
N THR A 95 10.61 12.36 -8.74
CA THR A 95 11.78 12.11 -9.57
C THR A 95 13.02 12.15 -8.67
N GLU A 96 13.50 10.94 -8.39
CA GLU A 96 14.88 10.57 -8.05
C GLU A 96 15.46 10.84 -6.65
N GLU A 97 15.02 11.79 -5.83
CA GLU A 97 15.65 11.97 -4.50
C GLU A 97 14.93 11.21 -3.36
N SER A 98 13.61 11.33 -3.25
CA SER A 98 12.84 10.66 -2.18
C SER A 98 12.52 9.19 -2.50
N SER A 99 12.28 8.88 -3.77
CA SER A 99 12.10 7.51 -4.26
C SER A 99 13.37 6.68 -4.06
N VAL A 100 14.55 7.26 -4.31
CA VAL A 100 15.86 6.61 -4.08
C VAL A 100 16.21 6.55 -2.61
N GLY A 101 15.75 7.47 -1.75
CA GLY A 101 15.91 7.36 -0.30
C GLY A 101 15.23 6.11 0.27
N ARG A 102 13.96 5.87 -0.10
CA ARG A 102 13.27 4.61 0.22
C ARG A 102 13.89 3.42 -0.51
N LEU A 103 14.33 3.56 -1.76
CA LEU A 103 15.01 2.48 -2.49
C LEU A 103 16.36 2.10 -1.89
N LYS A 104 17.16 3.05 -1.40
CA LYS A 104 18.46 2.81 -0.76
C LYS A 104 18.29 2.19 0.61
N ALA A 105 17.26 2.57 1.37
CA ALA A 105 16.88 1.82 2.56
C ALA A 105 16.55 0.34 2.22
N ARG A 106 15.98 0.05 1.03
CA ARG A 106 15.75 -1.33 0.54
C ARG A 106 17.03 -2.12 0.19
N PHE A 107 18.20 -1.48 0.07
CA PHE A 107 19.48 -2.14 -0.28
C PHE A 107 20.55 -2.08 0.81
N SER A 108 20.36 -1.29 1.86
CA SER A 108 21.32 -1.17 2.97
C SER A 108 21.13 -2.23 4.08
N ASP A 109 20.04 -3.01 4.03
CA ASP A 109 19.74 -4.10 4.98
C ASP A 109 20.09 -5.50 4.43
N GLN A 110 21.07 -5.60 3.52
CA GLN A 110 21.68 -6.89 3.09
C GLN A 110 23.05 -7.11 3.71
#